data_AF-A0A7M2QMZ3-F1
#
_entry.id   AF-A0A7M2QMZ3-F1
#
_cell.length_a   1.000
_cell.length_b   1.000
_cell.length_c   1.000
_cell.angle_alpha   90.00
_cell.angle_beta   90.00
_cell.angle_gamma   90.00
#
_symmetry.space_group_name_H-M   'P 1'
#
loop_
_entity.id
_entity.type
_entity.pdbx_description
1 polymer ?
#
loop_
_entity_poly.entity_id
_entity_poly.type
_entity_poly.pdbx_seq_one_letter_code
_entity_poly.pdbx_strand_id
1 'polypeptide(L)'
;MKFAKIAIVLAFLSPLSAAANVSKWVTSEEKGARQYVVESAEGSALNFTCDMGYKNGSPDAAGERVLFLEGPNDEYDSNENVITLVVGDDQYTISSTGSTVADSNWYGFWSDTPDALSKTVDAYVDGKKIASFTMRKAAELYKSSPEDGCLKRSK
;
A
#
# COMPACT_ATOMS: atom_id res chain seq x y z
N MET A 1 -36.27 9.93 -7.86
CA MET A 1 -35.20 10.69 -8.55
C MET A 1 -33.98 9.77 -8.60
N LYS A 2 -33.51 9.44 -9.81
CA LYS A 2 -32.44 8.45 -10.02
C LYS A 2 -31.10 9.19 -10.00
N PHE A 3 -30.24 8.88 -9.02
CA PHE A 3 -28.88 9.39 -8.98
C PHE A 3 -28.05 8.72 -10.08
N ALA A 4 -27.44 9.53 -10.94
CA ALA A 4 -26.51 9.06 -11.96
C ALA A 4 -25.25 8.53 -11.27
N LYS A 5 -24.97 7.24 -11.45
CA LYS A 5 -23.68 6.64 -11.10
C LYS A 5 -22.66 7.11 -12.13
N ILE A 6 -21.82 8.07 -11.76
CA ILE A 6 -20.65 8.46 -12.57
C ILE A 6 -19.62 7.36 -12.36
N ALA A 7 -19.48 6.47 -13.35
CA ALA A 7 -18.36 5.56 -13.44
C ALA A 7 -17.16 6.35 -13.97
N ILE A 8 -16.20 6.64 -13.11
CA ILE A 8 -14.88 7.15 -13.53
C ILE A 8 -14.08 5.92 -13.97
N VAL A 9 -14.05 5.66 -15.27
CA VAL A 9 -13.12 4.70 -15.88
C VAL A 9 -11.84 5.46 -16.20
N LEU A 10 -10.84 5.36 -15.32
CA LEU A 10 -9.47 5.76 -15.63
C LEU A 10 -8.81 4.64 -16.45
N ALA A 11 -8.93 4.73 -17.78
CA ALA A 11 -8.18 3.88 -18.69
C ALA A 11 -6.71 4.34 -18.74
N PHE A 12 -5.84 3.74 -17.91
CA PHE A 12 -4.40 3.80 -18.11
C PHE A 12 -3.99 2.85 -19.25
N LEU A 13 -4.07 3.35 -20.49
CA LEU A 13 -3.42 2.70 -21.63
C LEU A 13 -1.92 3.04 -21.61
N SER A 14 -1.15 2.25 -20.86
CA SER A 14 0.31 2.20 -20.97
C SER A 14 0.71 1.00 -21.83
N PRO A 15 1.45 1.15 -22.94
CA PRO A 15 1.91 0.01 -23.72
C PRO A 15 2.93 -0.82 -22.94
N LEU A 16 2.73 -2.15 -23.00
CA LEU A 16 3.59 -3.20 -22.48
C LEU A 16 5.09 -2.87 -22.57
N SER A 17 5.72 -2.73 -21.40
CA SER A 17 7.12 -3.09 -21.18
C SER A 17 7.17 -3.99 -19.94
N ALA A 18 6.51 -5.14 -20.05
CA ALA A 18 6.22 -6.09 -18.97
C ALA A 18 7.46 -6.82 -18.39
N ALA A 19 8.68 -6.25 -18.48
CA ALA A 19 9.88 -6.90 -17.96
C ALA A 19 10.91 -5.96 -17.29
N ALA A 20 10.66 -4.64 -17.18
CA ALA A 20 11.69 -3.69 -16.70
C ALA A 20 11.33 -2.87 -15.43
N ASN A 21 10.07 -2.94 -14.97
CA ASN A 21 9.60 -2.13 -13.83
C ASN A 21 9.06 -2.93 -12.64
N VAL A 22 9.08 -4.26 -12.74
CA VAL A 22 8.73 -5.14 -11.63
C VAL A 22 9.57 -4.78 -10.40
N SER A 23 8.93 -4.58 -9.25
CA SER A 23 9.59 -4.28 -7.97
C SER A 23 10.18 -2.87 -7.80
N LYS A 24 9.87 -1.89 -8.66
CA LYS A 24 10.19 -0.48 -8.36
C LYS A 24 9.01 0.18 -7.68
N TRP A 25 9.30 0.96 -6.64
CA TRP A 25 8.31 1.82 -6.00
C TRP A 25 7.98 3.00 -6.91
N VAL A 26 6.69 3.20 -7.13
CA VAL A 26 6.14 4.43 -7.69
C VAL A 26 5.57 5.22 -6.53
N THR A 27 6.05 6.45 -6.35
CA THR A 27 5.51 7.40 -5.38
C THR A 27 4.81 8.52 -6.13
N SER A 28 3.57 8.80 -5.76
CA SER A 28 2.78 9.89 -6.32
C SER A 28 2.05 10.64 -5.20
N GLU A 29 1.76 11.91 -5.46
CA GLU A 29 0.89 12.71 -4.61
C GLU A 29 -0.05 13.50 -5.51
N GLU A 30 -1.36 13.26 -5.39
CA GLU A 30 -2.39 13.95 -6.16
C GLU A 30 -3.55 14.32 -5.25
N LYS A 31 -3.98 15.60 -5.33
CA LYS A 31 -5.16 16.12 -4.62
C LYS A 31 -5.15 15.83 -3.11
N GLY A 32 -3.97 15.82 -2.48
CA GLY A 32 -3.86 15.53 -1.04
C GLY A 32 -3.93 14.04 -0.69
N ALA A 33 -3.75 13.13 -1.64
CA ALA A 33 -3.49 11.72 -1.36
C ALA A 33 -2.08 11.37 -1.81
N ARG A 34 -1.30 10.72 -0.94
CA ARG A 34 0.02 10.19 -1.27
C ARG A 34 -0.03 8.68 -1.40
N GLN A 35 0.56 8.13 -2.45
CA GLN A 35 0.52 6.71 -2.77
C GLN A 35 1.93 6.15 -2.97
N TYR A 36 2.13 4.91 -2.52
CA TYR A 36 3.33 4.13 -2.74
C TYR A 36 2.94 2.77 -3.31
N VAL A 37 3.25 2.56 -4.57
CA VAL A 37 2.83 1.38 -5.33
C VAL A 37 4.03 0.52 -5.68
N VAL A 38 3.90 -0.78 -5.48
CA VAL A 38 4.84 -1.79 -5.99
C VAL A 38 4.09 -2.88 -6.73
N GLU A 39 4.60 -3.25 -7.90
CA GLU A 39 4.05 -4.32 -8.73
C GLU A 39 4.85 -5.62 -8.58
N SER A 40 4.11 -6.72 -8.54
CA SER A 40 4.61 -8.09 -8.61
C SER A 40 4.97 -8.48 -10.05
N ALA A 41 5.71 -9.59 -10.22
CA ALA A 41 6.06 -10.10 -11.55
C ALA A 41 4.84 -10.62 -12.31
N GLU A 42 3.81 -11.00 -11.58
CA GLU A 42 2.57 -11.59 -12.06
C GLU A 42 1.50 -10.53 -12.41
N GLY A 43 1.81 -9.23 -12.24
CA GLY A 43 0.92 -8.12 -12.59
C GLY A 43 -0.05 -7.70 -11.48
N SER A 44 0.06 -8.27 -10.28
CA SER A 44 -0.60 -7.76 -9.06
C SER A 44 0.09 -6.51 -8.52
N ALA A 45 -0.65 -5.63 -7.85
CA ALA A 45 -0.14 -4.40 -7.25
C ALA A 45 -0.44 -4.31 -5.75
N LEU A 46 0.49 -3.72 -4.99
CA LEU A 46 0.33 -3.38 -3.59
C LEU A 46 0.49 -1.86 -3.44
N ASN A 47 -0.53 -1.18 -2.97
CA ASN A 47 -0.58 0.28 -2.88
C ASN A 47 -0.88 0.75 -1.46
N PHE A 48 0.09 1.44 -0.87
CA PHE A 48 -0.07 2.12 0.41
C PHE A 48 -0.49 3.56 0.15
N THR A 49 -1.73 3.89 0.50
CA THR A 49 -2.28 5.23 0.35
C THR A 49 -2.40 5.92 1.70
N CYS A 50 -2.00 7.18 1.75
CA CYS A 50 -2.17 8.07 2.89
C CYS A 50 -2.95 9.30 2.47
N ASP A 51 -3.91 9.68 3.28
CA ASP A 51 -4.64 10.93 3.15
C ASP A 51 -3.81 12.08 3.73
N MET A 52 -3.20 12.89 2.86
CA MET A 52 -2.43 14.10 3.13
C MET A 52 -3.28 15.37 2.96
N GLY A 53 -4.58 15.32 3.24
CA GLY A 53 -5.50 16.46 3.12
C GLY A 53 -6.61 16.31 2.08
N TYR A 54 -6.84 15.09 1.59
CA TYR A 54 -7.96 14.76 0.72
C TYR A 54 -9.29 14.64 1.48
N LYS A 55 -9.34 13.97 2.65
CA LYS A 55 -10.56 13.85 3.48
C LYS A 55 -10.36 14.34 4.92
N ASN A 56 -9.37 13.80 5.60
CA ASN A 56 -9.15 13.85 7.04
C ASN A 56 -7.70 14.25 7.41
N GLY A 57 -6.79 14.28 6.44
CA GLY A 57 -5.39 14.66 6.67
C GLY A 57 -5.10 16.15 6.53
N SER A 58 -3.81 16.48 6.49
CA SER A 58 -3.27 17.77 6.11
C SER A 58 -1.96 17.56 5.31
N PRO A 59 -1.43 18.60 4.64
CA PRO A 59 -0.16 18.48 3.93
C PRO A 59 1.01 18.02 4.81
N ASP A 60 0.94 18.29 6.11
CA ASP A 60 2.02 18.02 7.07
C ASP A 60 1.77 16.77 7.94
N ALA A 61 0.55 16.23 7.92
CA ALA A 61 0.16 15.11 8.77
C ALA A 61 -0.92 14.24 8.10
N ALA A 62 -0.60 12.96 7.92
CA ALA A 62 -1.50 11.96 7.37
C ALA A 62 -2.69 11.71 8.29
N GLY A 63 -3.89 11.70 7.70
CA GLY A 63 -5.11 11.26 8.34
C GLY A 63 -5.27 9.74 8.23
N GLU A 64 -6.16 9.32 7.33
CA GLU A 64 -6.43 7.91 7.07
C GLU A 64 -5.32 7.26 6.22
N ARG A 65 -5.02 5.99 6.51
CA ARG A 65 -4.13 5.12 5.71
C ARG A 65 -4.91 3.93 5.20
N VAL A 66 -4.76 3.59 3.94
CA VAL A 66 -5.45 2.46 3.31
C VAL A 66 -4.44 1.64 2.51
N LEU A 67 -4.47 0.33 2.71
CA LEU A 67 -3.74 -0.62 1.88
C LEU A 67 -4.69 -1.17 0.83
N PHE A 68 -4.31 -1.00 -0.44
CA PHE A 68 -4.96 -1.65 -1.57
C PHE A 68 -4.09 -2.79 -2.09
N LEU A 69 -4.73 -3.92 -2.40
CA LEU A 69 -4.12 -5.09 -3.00
C LEU A 69 -4.92 -5.45 -4.25
N GLU A 70 -4.28 -5.32 -5.40
CA GLU A 70 -4.85 -5.72 -6.68
C GLU A 70 -4.31 -7.10 -7.02
N GLY A 71 -5.17 -8.12 -6.93
CA GLY A 71 -4.88 -9.48 -7.37
C GLY A 71 -5.16 -9.66 -8.87
N PRO A 72 -4.93 -10.87 -9.42
CA PRO A 72 -5.16 -11.13 -10.84
C PRO A 72 -6.62 -10.98 -11.30
N ASN A 73 -7.59 -11.16 -10.38
CA ASN A 73 -9.03 -11.13 -10.70
C ASN A 73 -9.85 -10.25 -9.77
N ASP A 74 -9.27 -9.80 -8.65
CA ASP A 74 -10.00 -9.21 -7.53
C ASP A 74 -9.19 -8.05 -6.97
N GLU A 75 -9.87 -7.02 -6.45
CA GLU A 75 -9.28 -5.88 -5.77
C GLU A 75 -9.74 -5.88 -4.32
N TYR A 76 -8.81 -5.60 -3.39
CA TYR A 76 -9.06 -5.58 -1.96
C TYR A 76 -8.56 -4.27 -1.38
N ASP A 77 -9.32 -3.68 -0.46
CA ASP A 77 -8.89 -2.54 0.33
C ASP A 77 -9.01 -2.85 1.83
N SER A 78 -8.11 -2.31 2.63
CA SER A 78 -8.06 -2.60 4.06
C SER A 78 -9.25 -2.05 4.86
N ASN A 79 -10.07 -1.16 4.30
CA ASN A 79 -11.26 -0.69 5.01
C ASN A 79 -12.38 -1.74 5.00
N GLU A 80 -12.48 -2.52 3.93
CA GLU A 80 -13.47 -3.59 3.80
C GLU A 80 -12.90 -4.99 4.05
N ASN A 81 -11.58 -5.16 3.91
CA ASN A 81 -10.91 -6.45 3.93
C ASN A 81 -9.80 -6.50 4.99
N VAL A 82 -9.54 -7.70 5.51
CA VAL A 82 -8.37 -7.96 6.37
C VAL A 82 -7.23 -8.45 5.50
N ILE A 83 -6.25 -7.58 5.25
CA ILE A 83 -5.07 -7.89 4.43
C ILE A 83 -3.92 -8.24 5.36
N THR A 84 -3.30 -9.41 5.19
CA THR A 84 -2.11 -9.81 5.95
C THR A 84 -0.89 -9.82 5.06
N LEU A 85 0.15 -9.08 5.47
CA LEU A 85 1.45 -9.06 4.82
C LEU A 85 2.41 -9.94 5.62
N VAL A 86 3.03 -10.91 4.96
CA VAL A 86 3.96 -11.87 5.58
C VAL A 86 5.37 -11.62 5.04
N VAL A 87 6.34 -11.42 5.93
CA VAL A 87 7.74 -11.10 5.60
C VAL A 87 8.67 -12.03 6.38
N GLY A 88 9.11 -13.12 5.74
CA GLY A 88 9.82 -14.17 6.48
C GLY A 88 8.88 -14.81 7.51
N ASP A 89 9.24 -14.74 8.80
CA ASP A 89 8.43 -15.27 9.90
C ASP A 89 7.47 -14.22 10.49
N ASP A 90 7.62 -12.94 10.09
CA ASP A 90 6.82 -11.84 10.62
C ASP A 90 5.51 -11.66 9.85
N GLN A 91 4.45 -11.24 10.55
CA GLN A 91 3.13 -11.01 9.97
C GLN A 91 2.54 -9.67 10.43
N TYR A 92 1.97 -8.94 9.48
CA TYR A 92 1.37 -7.64 9.70
C TYR A 92 -0.06 -7.65 9.14
N THR A 93 -1.04 -7.74 10.03
CA THR A 93 -2.46 -7.69 9.66
C THR A 93 -2.91 -6.24 9.58
N ILE A 94 -3.24 -5.80 8.37
CA ILE A 94 -3.69 -4.45 8.04
C ILE A 94 -5.18 -4.47 7.74
N SER A 95 -5.92 -3.72 8.54
CA SER A 95 -7.34 -3.39 8.35
C SER A 95 -7.49 -1.87 8.40
N SER A 96 -8.73 -1.37 8.40
CA SER A 96 -9.03 0.06 8.51
C SER A 96 -8.18 0.69 9.61
N THR A 97 -7.42 1.70 9.22
CA THR A 97 -6.46 2.37 10.11
C THR A 97 -7.18 3.42 10.95
N GLY A 98 -6.59 3.80 12.09
CA GLY A 98 -7.27 4.61 13.12
C GLY A 98 -7.61 3.84 14.39
N SER A 99 -7.29 2.54 14.45
CA SER A 99 -7.15 1.79 15.70
C SER A 99 -5.67 1.62 16.06
N THR A 100 -5.35 1.55 17.35
CA THR A 100 -3.97 1.38 17.84
C THR A 100 -3.27 0.15 17.24
N VAL A 101 -4.00 -0.94 17.04
CA VAL A 101 -3.44 -2.20 16.51
C VAL A 101 -3.14 -2.09 15.02
N ALA A 102 -4.10 -1.61 14.22
CA ALA A 102 -3.90 -1.43 12.78
C ALA A 102 -2.74 -0.46 12.50
N ASP A 103 -2.68 0.64 13.26
CA ASP A 103 -1.59 1.60 13.17
C ASP A 103 -0.24 0.96 13.56
N SER A 104 -0.21 0.17 14.63
CA SER A 104 1.03 -0.54 15.04
C SER A 104 1.52 -1.48 13.94
N ASN A 105 0.64 -2.25 13.32
CA ASN A 105 1.02 -3.17 12.24
C ASN A 105 1.47 -2.41 10.99
N TRP A 106 0.82 -1.30 10.64
CA TRP A 106 1.23 -0.46 9.51
C TRP A 106 2.65 0.07 9.69
N TYR A 107 2.94 0.68 10.85
CA TYR A 107 4.28 1.23 11.10
C TYR A 107 5.33 0.16 11.37
N GLY A 108 4.95 -0.94 12.01
CA GLY A 108 5.82 -2.11 12.21
C GLY A 108 6.29 -2.67 10.87
N PHE A 109 5.36 -2.89 9.94
CA PHE A 109 5.69 -3.36 8.60
C PHE A 109 6.74 -2.47 7.93
N TRP A 110 6.54 -1.15 7.93
CA TRP A 110 7.47 -0.22 7.28
C TRP A 110 8.80 -0.06 8.02
N SER A 111 8.82 -0.23 9.35
CA SER A 111 10.04 -0.24 10.17
C SER A 111 10.88 -1.48 9.92
N ASP A 112 10.24 -2.64 9.84
CA ASP A 112 10.92 -3.94 9.96
C ASP A 112 11.26 -4.54 8.57
N THR A 113 10.39 -4.34 7.58
CA THR A 113 10.60 -4.83 6.19
C THR A 113 11.92 -4.36 5.56
N PRO A 114 12.39 -3.11 5.75
CA PRO A 114 13.70 -2.67 5.28
C PRO A 114 14.87 -3.57 5.69
N ASP A 115 14.85 -4.08 6.91
CA ASP A 115 15.94 -4.85 7.52
C ASP A 115 15.71 -6.36 7.47
N ALA A 116 14.53 -6.80 7.03
CA ALA A 116 14.20 -8.21 6.87
C ALA A 116 15.18 -8.94 5.93
N LEU A 117 15.56 -10.17 6.32
CA LEU A 117 16.36 -11.07 5.48
C LEU A 117 15.57 -11.47 4.23
N SER A 118 14.27 -11.73 4.39
CA SER A 118 13.36 -11.93 3.26
C SER A 118 13.24 -10.65 2.44
N LYS A 119 13.40 -10.75 1.13
CA LYS A 119 13.16 -9.65 0.18
C LYS A 119 11.80 -9.74 -0.48
N THR A 120 10.99 -10.73 -0.08
CA THR A 120 9.65 -10.97 -0.57
C THR A 120 8.63 -10.75 0.53
N VAL A 121 7.51 -10.15 0.14
CA VAL A 121 6.31 -9.98 0.96
C VAL A 121 5.19 -10.75 0.29
N ASP A 122 4.61 -11.69 1.03
CA ASP A 122 3.43 -12.41 0.57
C ASP A 122 2.18 -11.72 1.12
N ALA A 123 1.23 -11.40 0.25
CA ALA A 123 -0.02 -10.76 0.63
C ALA A 123 -1.17 -11.76 0.64
N TYR A 124 -1.95 -11.76 1.72
CA TYR A 124 -3.06 -12.66 1.96
C TYR A 124 -4.34 -11.91 2.26
N VAL A 125 -5.46 -12.47 1.84
CA VAL A 125 -6.82 -12.08 2.23
C VAL A 125 -7.55 -13.33 2.67
N ASP A 126 -8.18 -13.30 3.85
CA ASP A 126 -8.88 -14.45 4.45
C ASP A 126 -8.04 -15.74 4.51
N GLY A 127 -6.73 -15.60 4.76
CA GLY A 127 -5.78 -16.72 4.81
C GLY A 127 -5.40 -17.31 3.46
N LYS A 128 -5.93 -16.79 2.35
CA LYS A 128 -5.53 -17.19 1.00
C LYS A 128 -4.46 -16.24 0.46
N LYS A 129 -3.35 -16.81 -0.04
CA LYS A 129 -2.30 -16.03 -0.72
C LYS A 129 -2.84 -15.46 -2.02
N ILE A 130 -2.73 -14.15 -2.19
CA ILE A 130 -3.17 -13.43 -3.38
C ILE A 130 -1.98 -13.18 -4.31
N ALA A 131 -0.88 -12.66 -3.78
CA ALA A 131 0.29 -12.27 -4.57
C ALA A 131 1.59 -12.30 -3.73
N SER A 132 2.73 -12.22 -4.42
CA SER A 132 4.05 -12.06 -3.79
C SER A 132 4.75 -10.85 -4.40
N PHE A 133 5.36 -10.00 -3.57
CA PHE A 133 6.01 -8.77 -3.99
C PHE A 133 7.48 -8.81 -3.61
N THR A 134 8.37 -8.48 -4.53
CA THR A 134 9.77 -8.24 -4.16
C THR A 134 9.94 -6.78 -3.76
N MET A 135 10.35 -6.53 -2.51
CA MET A 135 10.40 -5.21 -1.90
C MET A 135 11.72 -4.48 -2.16
N ARG A 136 12.19 -4.47 -3.41
CA ARG A 136 13.44 -3.77 -3.75
C ARG A 136 13.30 -2.29 -3.40
N LYS A 137 14.36 -1.72 -2.82
CA LYS A 137 14.43 -0.31 -2.41
C LYS A 137 13.39 0.14 -1.37
N ALA A 138 12.65 -0.78 -0.74
CA ALA A 138 11.74 -0.41 0.35
C ALA A 138 12.51 0.27 1.50
N ALA A 139 13.74 -0.15 1.78
CA ALA A 139 14.61 0.50 2.76
C ALA A 139 15.00 1.93 2.38
N GLU A 140 15.29 2.19 1.10
CA GLU A 140 15.60 3.54 0.60
C GLU A 140 14.36 4.43 0.72
N LEU A 141 13.21 3.92 0.27
CA LEU A 141 11.92 4.59 0.37
C LEU A 141 11.57 4.95 1.82
N TYR A 142 11.67 3.98 2.73
CA TYR A 142 11.38 4.22 4.14
C TYR A 142 12.33 5.27 4.70
N LYS A 143 13.64 5.18 4.45
CA LYS A 143 14.62 6.16 4.96
C LYS A 143 14.34 7.57 4.45
N SER A 144 14.02 7.74 3.16
CA SER A 144 13.73 9.05 2.56
C SER A 144 12.35 9.62 2.91
N SER A 145 11.43 8.79 3.40
CA SER A 145 10.07 9.23 3.71
C SER A 145 10.03 10.19 4.90
N PRO A 146 9.15 11.21 4.86
CA PRO A 146 8.95 12.13 5.98
C PRO A 146 8.33 11.44 7.21
N GLU A 147 8.48 12.07 8.37
CA GLU A 147 7.83 11.70 9.64
C GLU A 147 6.49 12.44 9.77
N ASP A 148 5.58 12.21 8.83
CA ASP A 148 4.30 12.90 8.73
C ASP A 148 3.09 11.99 9.02
N GLY A 149 3.31 10.82 9.62
CA GLY A 149 2.25 9.87 9.92
C GLY A 149 1.86 8.96 8.75
N CYS A 150 2.48 9.10 7.57
CA CYS A 150 2.18 8.23 6.44
C CYS A 150 2.91 6.88 6.53
N LEU A 151 4.21 6.83 6.19
CA LEU A 151 5.02 5.60 6.34
C LEU A 151 5.71 5.54 7.71
N LYS A 152 6.04 6.70 8.29
CA LYS A 152 6.61 6.85 9.62
C LYS A 152 5.60 7.54 10.52
N ARG A 153 5.64 7.23 11.82
CA ARG A 153 4.85 7.98 12.81
C ARG A 153 5.21 9.46 12.75
N SER A 154 4.20 10.32 12.88
CA SER A 154 4.43 11.75 13.06
C SER A 154 5.12 12.00 14.40
N LYS A 155 5.99 13.01 14.44
CA LYS A 155 6.58 13.51 15.68
C LYS A 155 5.63 14.40 16.47
#